data_AF-A0A1H9DJK2-F1
#
_entry.id   AF-A0A1H9DJK2-F1
#
_cell.length_a   1.000
_cell.length_b   1.000
_cell.length_c   1.000
_cell.angle_alpha   90.00
_cell.angle_beta   90.00
_cell.angle_gamma   90.00
#
_symmetry.space_group_name_H-M   'P 1'
#
loop_
_entity.id
_entity.type
_entity.pdbx_description
1 polymer ?
#
loop_
_entity_poly.entity_id
_entity_poly.type
_entity_poly.pdbx_seq_one_letter_code
_entity_poly.pdbx_strand_id
1 'polypeptide(L)'
;MDEKTGIQALEAIHPSHPMRAGHPEAMEFEYKRHGTQALIANFEVATGRVITPSIGDTRTEADFVTHIATTVDTDPQGEWIFICDQLNTQHP
;
A
#
# COMPACT_ATOMS: atom_id res chain seq x y z
N MET A 1 0.60 11.94 4.42
CA MET A 1 1.04 10.86 3.52
C MET A 1 1.95 9.97 4.32
N ASP A 2 1.80 8.67 4.14
CA ASP A 2 2.64 7.65 4.76
C ASP A 2 3.15 6.70 3.69
N GLU A 3 4.32 6.11 3.94
CA GLU A 3 4.97 5.21 3.02
C GLU A 3 5.38 3.93 3.74
N LYS A 4 4.98 2.80 3.16
CA LYS A 4 5.31 1.48 3.67
C LYS A 4 6.03 0.66 2.62
N THR A 5 7.33 0.46 2.82
CA THR A 5 8.16 -0.41 1.98
C THR A 5 8.26 -1.83 2.52
N GLY A 6 8.66 -2.76 1.65
CA GLY A 6 8.95 -4.14 2.05
C GLY A 6 7.71 -4.98 2.36
N ILE A 7 6.52 -4.58 1.89
CA ILE A 7 5.29 -5.34 2.08
C ILE A 7 5.39 -6.62 1.28
N GLN A 8 5.30 -7.77 1.94
CA GLN A 8 5.40 -9.06 1.25
C GLN A 8 4.16 -9.31 0.40
N ALA A 9 4.36 -9.60 -0.88
CA ALA A 9 3.30 -10.08 -1.76
C ALA A 9 3.14 -11.59 -1.55
N LEU A 10 2.15 -11.98 -0.74
CA LEU A 10 1.88 -13.37 -0.36
C LEU A 10 0.62 -13.89 -1.04
N GLU A 11 0.70 -15.10 -1.57
CA GLU A 11 -0.43 -15.86 -2.12
C GLU A 11 -0.52 -17.20 -1.36
N ALA A 12 -1.70 -17.54 -0.84
CA ALA A 12 -1.94 -18.85 -0.25
C ALA A 12 -1.92 -19.92 -1.36
N ILE A 13 -1.14 -20.99 -1.18
CA ILE A 13 -0.99 -22.03 -2.22
C ILE A 13 -2.26 -22.89 -2.33
N HIS A 14 -3.00 -23.04 -1.22
CA HIS A 14 -4.21 -23.85 -1.12
C HIS A 14 -5.34 -23.01 -0.46
N PRO A 15 -6.62 -23.37 -0.68
CA PRO A 15 -7.73 -22.73 0.02
C PRO A 15 -7.83 -23.23 1.47
N SER A 16 -8.13 -22.33 2.41
CA SER A 16 -8.41 -22.68 3.81
C SER A 16 -9.51 -23.72 3.94
N HIS A 17 -9.36 -24.62 4.90
CA HIS A 17 -10.37 -25.64 5.18
C HIS A 17 -11.51 -25.05 6.03
N PRO A 18 -12.77 -25.22 5.60
CA PRO A 18 -13.91 -24.70 6.34
C PRO A 18 -14.04 -25.39 7.70
N MET A 19 -14.58 -24.65 8.67
CA MET A 19 -14.87 -25.17 10.01
C MET A 19 -15.79 -26.41 9.94
N ARG A 20 -15.51 -27.41 10.77
CA ARG A 20 -16.32 -28.63 10.94
C ARG A 20 -16.51 -28.93 12.43
N ALA A 21 -17.54 -29.68 12.79
CA ALA A 21 -17.73 -30.07 14.20
C ALA A 21 -16.49 -30.81 14.72
N GLY A 22 -15.85 -30.27 15.78
CA GLY A 22 -14.59 -30.80 16.32
C GLY A 22 -13.31 -30.38 15.57
N HIS A 23 -13.41 -29.50 14.57
CA HIS A 23 -12.29 -28.92 13.85
C HIS A 23 -12.50 -27.42 13.62
N PRO A 24 -11.78 -26.53 14.34
CA PRO A 24 -11.79 -25.11 14.02
C PRO A 24 -11.28 -24.89 12.59
N GLU A 25 -11.59 -23.73 12.01
CA GLU A 25 -11.08 -23.34 10.70
C GLU A 25 -9.54 -23.49 10.66
N ALA A 26 -9.04 -24.18 9.63
CA ALA A 26 -7.62 -24.32 9.41
C ALA A 26 -7.22 -23.38 8.27
N MET A 27 -6.45 -22.34 8.63
CA MET A 27 -5.83 -21.44 7.67
C MET A 27 -4.59 -22.11 7.08
N GLU A 28 -4.48 -22.10 5.75
CA GLU A 28 -3.31 -22.65 5.05
C GLU A 28 -2.06 -21.88 5.43
N PHE A 29 -1.00 -22.61 5.81
CA PHE A 29 0.25 -22.04 6.30
C PHE A 29 1.33 -21.93 5.22
N GLU A 30 1.12 -22.55 4.05
CA GLU A 30 2.04 -22.46 2.93
C GLU A 30 1.68 -21.28 2.01
N TYR A 31 2.67 -20.44 1.74
CA TYR A 31 2.53 -19.26 0.91
C TYR A 31 3.59 -19.23 -0.18
N LYS A 32 3.18 -18.80 -1.36
CA LYS A 32 4.10 -18.38 -2.42
C LYS A 32 4.47 -16.91 -2.20
N ARG A 33 5.78 -16.64 -2.15
CA ARG A 33 6.34 -15.29 -2.05
C ARG A 33 6.59 -14.75 -3.45
N HIS A 34 5.95 -13.64 -3.78
CA HIS A 34 6.12 -12.95 -5.07
C HIS A 34 7.10 -11.78 -5.00
N GLY A 35 7.78 -11.59 -3.87
CA GLY A 35 8.68 -10.48 -3.61
C GLY A 35 8.08 -9.49 -2.61
N THR A 36 8.56 -8.25 -2.65
CA THR A 36 8.13 -7.17 -1.78
C THR A 36 7.67 -5.97 -2.60
N GLN A 37 6.61 -5.31 -2.15
CA GLN A 37 6.08 -4.09 -2.75
C GLN A 37 6.25 -2.90 -1.80
N ALA A 38 6.30 -1.72 -2.38
CA ALA A 38 6.16 -0.44 -1.71
C ALA A 38 4.74 0.09 -1.88
N LEU A 39 4.21 0.69 -0.82
CA LEU A 39 2.92 1.38 -0.78
C LEU A 39 3.17 2.85 -0.42
N ILE A 40 2.63 3.76 -1.22
CA ILE A 40 2.53 5.19 -0.91
C ILE A 40 1.04 5.53 -0.78
N ALA A 41 0.63 6.08 0.37
CA ALA A 41 -0.79 6.30 0.66
C ALA A 41 -1.08 7.73 1.17
N ASN A 42 -2.15 8.32 0.62
CA ASN A 42 -2.72 9.56 1.11
C ASN A 42 -3.90 9.28 2.01
N PHE A 43 -3.83 9.77 3.25
CA PHE A 43 -4.97 9.80 4.15
C PHE A 43 -5.59 11.20 4.13
N GLU A 44 -6.79 11.31 3.58
CA GLU A 44 -7.56 12.54 3.55
C GLU A 44 -8.18 12.77 4.93
N VAL A 45 -7.62 13.74 5.67
CA VAL A 45 -7.96 13.97 7.09
C VAL A 45 -9.44 14.32 7.27
N ALA A 46 -10.04 15.08 6.35
CA ALA A 46 -11.42 15.55 6.46
C ALA A 46 -12.44 14.41 6.33
N THR A 47 -12.18 13.42 5.49
CA THR A 47 -13.11 12.31 5.19
C THR A 47 -12.72 11.01 5.88
N GLY A 48 -11.49 10.91 6.38
CA GLY A 48 -10.93 9.69 6.95
C GLY A 48 -10.65 8.61 5.89
N ARG A 49 -10.58 8.97 4.61
CA ARG A 49 -10.39 8.01 3.51
C ARG A 49 -8.94 7.95 3.06
N VAL A 50 -8.53 6.75 2.64
CA VAL A 50 -7.31 6.62 1.84
C VAL A 50 -7.68 6.88 0.39
N ILE A 51 -7.04 7.87 -0.23
CA ILE A 51 -7.25 8.22 -1.63
C ILE A 51 -6.00 7.91 -2.44
N THR A 52 -6.20 7.52 -3.70
CA THR A 52 -5.14 7.32 -4.70
C THR A 52 -3.89 6.57 -4.21
N PRO A 53 -3.99 5.43 -3.49
CA PRO A 53 -2.81 4.71 -3.05
C PRO A 53 -2.03 4.17 -4.26
N SER A 54 -0.71 4.27 -4.22
CA SER A 54 0.19 3.70 -5.22
C SER A 54 0.90 2.49 -4.64
N ILE A 55 0.89 1.38 -5.38
CA ILE A 55 1.61 0.15 -5.02
C ILE A 55 2.53 -0.20 -6.20
N GLY A 56 3.79 -0.50 -5.91
CA GLY A 56 4.76 -0.90 -6.93
C GLY A 56 5.96 -1.64 -6.35
N ASP A 57 6.85 -2.10 -7.22
CA ASP A 57 8.04 -2.87 -6.84
C ASP A 57 9.13 -1.99 -6.24
N THR A 58 9.16 -0.72 -6.61
CA THR A 58 10.21 0.23 -6.23
C THR A 58 9.69 1.31 -5.32
N ARG A 59 10.65 1.94 -4.65
CA ARG A 59 10.44 3.19 -3.96
C ARG A 59 11.50 4.19 -4.39
N THR A 60 11.16 5.00 -5.37
CA THR A 60 12.02 6.05 -5.92
C THR A 60 11.36 7.41 -5.84
N GLU A 61 12.15 8.48 -6.04
CA GLU A 61 11.63 9.83 -6.21
C GLU A 61 10.62 9.90 -7.38
N ALA A 62 10.86 9.17 -8.47
CA ALA A 62 9.95 9.10 -9.60
C ALA A 62 8.58 8.48 -9.24
N ASP A 63 8.58 7.45 -8.38
CA ASP A 63 7.35 6.84 -7.87
C ASP A 63 6.56 7.84 -7.02
N PHE A 64 7.26 8.62 -6.19
CA PHE A 64 6.67 9.66 -5.35
C PHE A 64 6.07 10.81 -6.18
N VAL A 65 6.82 11.32 -7.18
CA VAL A 65 6.32 12.36 -8.10
C VAL A 65 5.09 11.88 -8.86
N THR A 66 5.12 10.64 -9.35
CA THR A 66 3.98 10.03 -10.07
C THR A 66 2.77 9.90 -9.16
N HIS A 67 2.95 9.51 -7.90
CA HIS A 67 1.90 9.41 -6.91
C HIS A 67 1.23 10.78 -6.63
N ILE A 68 2.03 11.84 -6.45
CA ILE A 68 1.51 13.21 -6.27
C ILE A 68 0.73 13.66 -7.51
N ALA A 69 1.30 13.49 -8.71
CA ALA A 69 0.65 13.88 -9.96
C ALA A 69 -0.71 13.19 -10.12
N THR A 70 -0.74 11.87 -9.92
CA THR A 70 -1.98 11.07 -9.95
C THR A 70 -3.02 11.57 -8.95
N THR A 71 -2.58 12.04 -7.78
CA THR A 71 -3.49 12.56 -6.75
C THR A 71 -4.04 13.93 -7.13
N VAL A 72 -3.20 14.86 -7.59
CA VAL A 72 -3.63 16.18 -8.05
C VAL A 72 -4.57 16.08 -9.25
N ASP A 73 -4.34 15.12 -10.15
CA ASP A 73 -5.19 14.88 -11.32
C ASP A 73 -6.64 14.48 -10.94
N THR A 74 -6.88 14.04 -9.70
CA THR A 74 -8.25 13.75 -9.23
C THR A 74 -9.11 15.00 -9.02
N ASP A 75 -8.46 16.14 -8.68
CA ASP A 75 -9.09 17.45 -8.64
C ASP A 75 -8.06 18.53 -8.99
N PRO A 76 -7.86 18.82 -10.29
CA PRO A 76 -6.86 19.79 -10.74
C PRO A 76 -7.18 21.24 -10.36
N GLN A 77 -8.41 21.53 -9.93
CA GLN A 77 -8.81 22.86 -9.47
C GLN A 77 -8.80 22.97 -7.94
N GLY A 78 -8.63 21.85 -7.24
CA GLY A 78 -8.54 21.78 -5.79
C GLY A 78 -7.24 22.37 -5.26
N GLU A 79 -7.29 22.86 -4.03
CA GLU A 79 -6.10 23.27 -3.27
C GLU A 79 -5.58 22.06 -2.47
N TRP A 80 -4.31 21.71 -2.69
CA TRP A 80 -3.71 20.53 -2.09
C TRP A 80 -2.63 20.91 -1.08
N ILE A 81 -2.75 20.39 0.14
CA ILE A 81 -1.71 20.48 1.18
C ILE A 81 -1.26 19.06 1.50
N PHE A 82 -0.06 18.70 1.05
CA PHE A 82 0.56 17.42 1.38
C PHE A 82 1.42 17.57 2.62
N ILE A 83 1.12 16.76 3.65
CA ILE A 83 1.93 16.64 4.86
C ILE A 83 2.57 15.26 4.83
N CYS A 84 3.89 15.20 4.77
CA CYS A 84 4.67 13.96 4.80
C CYS A 84 5.62 13.98 6.01
N ASP A 85 5.97 12.81 6.54
CA ASP A 85 7.04 12.71 7.51
C ASP A 85 8.41 12.90 6.83
N GLN A 86 9.42 13.32 7.59
CA GLN A 86 10.79 13.45 7.08
C GLN A 86 11.49 12.07 7.07
N LEU A 87 11.03 11.17 6.21
CA LEU A 87 11.80 9.98 5.87
C LEU A 87 13.01 10.40 5.04
N ASN A 88 14.20 10.15 5.60
CA ASN A 88 15.52 10.58 5.12
C ASN A 88 15.98 9.82 3.86
N THR A 89 15.08 9.66 2.88
CA THR A 89 15.21 8.76 1.73
C THR A 89 15.21 9.48 0.39
N GLN A 90 15.34 10.81 0.42
CA GLN A 90 15.38 11.70 -0.75
C GLN A 90 16.81 12.15 -1.11
N HIS A 91 17.85 11.43 -0.68
CA HIS A 91 19.22 11.70 -1.15
C HIS A 91 19.73 10.57 -2.05
N PRO A 92 20.32 10.90 -3.22
CA PRO A 92 20.99 9.93 -4.11
C PRO A 92 22.23 9.31 -3.46
#